data_AF-A0A842WAA7-F1
#
_entry.id   AF-A0A842WAA7-F1
#
_cell.length_a   1.000
_cell.length_b   1.000
_cell.length_c   1.000
_cell.angle_alpha   90.00
_cell.angle_beta   90.00
_cell.angle_gamma   90.00
#
_symmetry.space_group_name_H-M   'P 1'
#
loop_
_entity.id
_entity.type
_entity.pdbx_description
1 polymer ?
#
loop_
_entity_poly.entity_id
_entity_poly.type
_entity_poly.pdbx_seq_one_letter_code
_entity_poly.pdbx_strand_id
1 'polypeptide(L)' 'MKQIDRGAEATIYKDRKEILKEREKKGYRLKEIDDKLRKSRTRREAKVLNKLENINFPSPRLHAMCDQAMQLRMDMV' A
#
# COMPACT_ATOMS: atom_id res chain seq x y z
N MET A 1 -1.13 9.37 -13.46
CA MET A 1 -0.31 8.47 -12.62
C MET A 1 0.71 7.77 -13.49
N LYS A 2 1.98 7.70 -13.06
CA LYS A 2 3.04 7.00 -13.80
C LYS A 2 3.53 5.82 -12.96
N GLN A 3 3.50 4.61 -13.50
CA GLN A 3 4.13 3.47 -12.83
C GLN A 3 5.63 3.71 -12.74
N ILE A 4 6.19 3.56 -11.55
CA ILE A 4 7.63 3.75 -11.30
C ILE A 4 8.32 2.46 -10.89
N ASP A 5 7.60 1.51 -10.30
CA ASP A 5 8.15 0.23 -9.90
C ASP A 5 7.07 -0.85 -9.81
N ARG A 6 7.46 -2.12 -9.93
CA ARG A 6 6.60 -3.27 -9.78
C ARG A 6 7.32 -4.40 -9.05
N GLY A 7 6.89 -4.66 -7.83
CA GLY A 7 7.40 -5.76 -7.03
C GLY A 7 6.56 -7.03 -7.16
N ALA A 8 6.97 -8.06 -6.42
CA ALA A 8 6.23 -9.32 -6.33
C ALA A 8 4.82 -9.14 -5.75
N GLU A 9 4.62 -8.13 -4.89
CA GLU A 9 3.37 -7.95 -4.14
C GLU A 9 2.53 -6.75 -4.59
N ALA A 10 3.16 -5.64 -4.94
CA ALA A 10 2.47 -4.40 -5.25
C ALA A 10 3.15 -3.66 -6.39
N THR A 11 2.36 -2.87 -7.11
CA THR A 11 2.81 -1.93 -8.13
C THR A 11 2.77 -0.52 -7.54
N ILE A 12 3.81 0.25 -7.82
CA ILE A 12 4.00 1.60 -7.28
C ILE A 12 3.79 2.61 -8.41
N TYR A 13 2.87 3.53 -8.18
CA TYR A 13 2.56 4.62 -9.09
C TYR A 13 2.94 5.95 -8.44
N LYS A 14 3.65 6.80 -9.19
CA LYS A 14 3.88 8.19 -8.83
C LYS A 14 2.68 9.05 -9.26
N ASP A 15 2.15 9.80 -8.31
CA ASP A 15 1.07 10.77 -8.49
C ASP A 15 1.52 12.14 -7.97
N ARG A 16 2.17 12.93 -8.83
CA ARG A 16 2.77 14.23 -8.49
C ARG A 16 3.80 14.11 -7.35
N LYS A 17 3.40 14.47 -6.13
CA LYS A 17 4.21 14.44 -4.90
C LYS A 17 3.85 13.26 -3.97
N GLU A 18 2.90 12.43 -4.38
CA GLU A 18 2.46 11.25 -3.64
C GLU A 18 2.85 9.97 -4.37
N ILE A 19 2.86 8.89 -3.61
CA ILE A 19 2.97 7.52 -4.09
C ILE A 19 1.66 6.80 -3.84
N LEU A 20 1.10 6.22 -4.90
CA LEU A 20 0.04 5.22 -4.81
C LEU A 20 0.67 3.83 -4.88
N LYS A 21 0.50 3.06 -3.81
CA LYS A 21 0.87 1.65 -3.75
C LYS A 21 -0.38 0.79 -3.89
N GLU A 22 -0.43 -0.03 -4.94
CA GLU A 22 -1.56 -0.92 -5.23
C GLU A 22 -1.13 -2.38 -5.17
N ARG A 23 -1.81 -3.19 -4.36
CA ARG A 23 -1.54 -4.64 -4.28
C ARG A 23 -2.35 -5.36 -5.35
N GLU A 24 -1.70 -5.97 -6.33
CA GLU A 24 -2.36 -6.70 -7.41
C GLU A 24 -2.90 -8.08 -6.95
N LYS A 25 -3.97 -8.55 -7.61
CA LYS A 25 -4.49 -9.91 -7.40
C LYS A 25 -3.47 -10.95 -7.85
N LYS A 26 -3.34 -12.04 -7.10
CA LYS A 26 -2.48 -13.17 -7.51
C LYS A 26 -3.33 -14.31 -8.06
N GLY A 27 -3.19 -14.56 -9.37
CA GLY A 27 -4.00 -15.55 -10.10
C GLY A 27 -3.84 -16.99 -9.63
N TYR A 28 -2.71 -17.32 -9.01
CA TYR A 28 -2.46 -18.66 -8.46
C TYR A 28 -3.15 -18.92 -7.11
N ARG A 29 -3.77 -17.91 -6.48
CA ARG A 29 -4.43 -18.07 -5.17
C ARG A 29 -5.94 -18.15 -5.34
N LEU A 30 -6.59 -18.94 -4.48
CA LEU A 30 -8.04 -18.87 -4.31
C LEU A 30 -8.46 -17.44 -3.94
N LYS A 31 -9.56 -16.96 -4.54
CA LYS A 31 -10.02 -15.57 -4.41
C LYS A 31 -10.18 -15.15 -2.94
N GLU A 32 -10.79 -16.00 -2.13
CA GLU A 32 -11.04 -15.73 -0.71
C GLU A 32 -9.74 -15.53 0.09
N ILE A 33 -8.73 -16.34 -0.21
CA ILE A 33 -7.42 -16.27 0.42
C ILE A 33 -6.69 -15.00 -0.02
N ASP A 34 -6.68 -14.70 -1.32
CA ASP A 34 -6.02 -13.51 -1.86
C ASP A 34 -6.64 -12.23 -1.32
N ASP A 35 -7.98 -12.15 -1.29
CA ASP A 35 -8.71 -11.00 -0.78
C ASP A 35 -8.41 -10.80 0.72
N LYS A 36 -8.45 -11.87 1.52
CA LYS A 36 -8.13 -11.81 2.96
C LYS A 36 -6.69 -11.36 3.20
N LEU A 37 -5.73 -11.91 2.46
CA LEU A 37 -4.31 -11.56 2.57
C LEU A 37 -4.06 -10.10 2.19
N ARG A 38 -4.56 -9.64 1.04
CA ARG A 38 -4.37 -8.27 0.57
C ARG A 38 -4.99 -7.27 1.53
N LYS A 39 -6.24 -7.49 1.99
CA LYS A 39 -6.88 -6.62 3.01
C LYS A 39 -6.07 -6.55 4.28
N SER A 40 -5.66 -7.70 4.82
CA SER A 40 -4.91 -7.75 6.07
C SER A 40 -3.56 -7.03 5.96
N ARG A 41 -2.86 -7.17 4.83
CA ARG A 41 -1.56 -6.54 4.61
C ARG A 41 -1.68 -5.03 4.40
N THR A 42 -2.66 -4.56 3.63
CA THR A 42 -2.96 -3.12 3.47
C THR A 42 -3.27 -2.46 4.82
N ARG A 43 -4.16 -3.06 5.62
CA ARG A 43 -4.50 -2.55 6.96
C ARG A 43 -3.31 -2.55 7.91
N ARG A 44 -2.50 -3.62 7.90
CA ARG A 44 -1.34 -3.74 8.79
C ARG A 44 -0.26 -2.72 8.45
N GLU A 45 0.01 -2.51 7.16
CA GLU A 45 0.98 -1.51 6.71
C GLU A 45 0.55 -0.10 7.11
N ALA A 46 -0.70 0.28 6.84
CA ALA A 46 -1.25 1.56 7.28
C ALA A 46 -1.13 1.75 8.80
N LYS A 47 -1.47 0.72 9.59
CA LYS A 47 -1.34 0.76 11.05
C LYS A 47 0.10 0.93 11.51
N VAL A 48 1.07 0.33 10.82
CA VAL A 48 2.50 0.48 11.15
C VAL A 48 2.99 1.88 10.77
N LEU A 49 2.67 2.38 9.58
CA LEU A 49 3.05 3.74 9.16
C LEU A 49 2.53 4.80 10.14
N ASN A 50 1.25 4.72 10.54
CA ASN A 50 0.69 5.65 11.53
C ASN A 50 1.41 5.57 12.89
N LYS A 51 1.84 4.37 13.31
CA LYS A 51 2.61 4.21 14.55
C LYS A 51 4.01 4.82 14.45
N LEU A 52 4.67 4.64 13.30
CA LEU A 52 6.00 5.21 13.03
C LEU A 52 5.93 6.74 12.99
N GLU A 53 4.87 7.28 12.39
CA GLU A 53 4.61 8.72 12.39
C GLU A 53 4.44 9.27 13.81
N ASN A 54 3.67 8.61 14.67
CA ASN A 54 3.44 9.05 16.05
C ASN A 54 4.71 9.13 16.91
N ILE A 55 5.75 8.35 16.56
CA ILE A 55 7.05 8.38 17.25
C ILE A 55 8.08 9.23 16.51
N ASN A 56 7.67 10.01 15.50
CA ASN A 56 8.52 10.81 14.63
C ASN A 56 9.66 10.01 13.96
N PHE A 57 9.40 8.73 13.63
CA PHE A 57 10.36 7.90 12.92
C PHE A 57 10.36 8.23 11.42
N PRO A 58 11.54 8.36 10.77
CA PRO A 58 11.63 8.71 9.35
C PRO A 58 11.06 7.59 8.47
N SER A 59 9.79 7.73 8.10
CA SER A 59 9.05 6.82 7.25
C SER A 59 8.05 7.63 6.40
N PRO A 60 7.58 7.10 5.26
CA PRO A 60 6.58 7.80 4.46
C PRO A 60 5.30 8.05 5.28
N ARG A 61 4.83 9.30 5.34
CA ARG A 61 3.54 9.61 5.97
C ARG A 61 2.42 8.97 5.16
N LEU A 62 1.46 8.37 5.85
CA LEU A 62 0.26 7.83 5.22
C LEU A 62 -0.78 8.94 5.04
N HIS A 63 -1.23 9.20 3.81
CA HIS A 63 -2.31 10.15 3.55
C HIS A 63 -3.68 9.47 3.52
N ALA A 64 -3.76 8.30 2.87
CA ALA A 64 -5.01 7.56 2.74
C ALA A 64 -4.79 6.06 2.58
N MET A 65 -5.78 5.29 3.03
CA MET A 65 -5.83 3.84 2.87
C MET A 65 -7.23 3.44 2.39
N CYS A 66 -7.30 2.55 1.40
CA CYS A 66 -8.54 1.87 1.01
C CYS A 66 -8.29 0.37 0.90
N ASP A 67 -8.96 -0.41 1.76
CA ASP A 67 -8.82 -1.86 1.76
C ASP A 67 -9.78 -2.56 0.79
N GLN A 68 -10.80 -1.88 0.25
CA GLN A 68 -11.61 -2.41 -0.85
C GLN A 68 -10.82 -2.36 -2.16
N ALA A 69 -10.11 -1.26 -2.40
CA ALA A 69 -9.24 -1.08 -3.57
C ALA A 69 -7.84 -1.68 -3.39
N MET A 70 -7.45 -2.06 -2.16
CA MET A 70 -6.10 -2.54 -1.82
C MET A 70 -4.99 -1.53 -2.11
N GLN A 71 -5.26 -0.27 -1.77
CA GLN A 71 -4.43 0.88 -2.11
C GLN A 71 -3.99 1.65 -0.86
N LEU A 72 -2.77 2.20 -0.92
CA LEU A 72 -2.21 3.14 0.04
C LEU A 72 -1.69 4.37 -0.69
N ARG A 73 -1.99 5.57 -0.18
CA ARG A 73 -1.40 6.84 -0.59
C ARG A 73 -0.45 7.32 0.48
N MET A 74 0.80 7.60 0.11
CA MET A 74 1.85 8.01 1.04
C MET A 74 2.80 9.02 0.41
N ASP A 75 3.65 9.62 1.24
CA ASP A 75 4.71 10.53 0.78
C ASP A 75 5.62 9.87 -0.27
N MET A 76 6.11 10.69 -1.21
CA MET A 76 7.28 10.33 -2.00
C MET A 76 8.55 10.67 -1.20
N VAL A 77 9.30 9.63 -0.83
CA VAL A 77 10.59 9.74 -0.11
C VAL A 77 11.75 9.41 -1.05
#